data_AF-A0A815KZ29-F1
#
_entry.id   AF-A0A815KZ29-F1
#
_cell.length_a   1.000
_cell.length_b   1.000
_cell.length_c   1.000
_cell.angle_alpha   90.00
_cell.angle_beta   90.00
_cell.angle_gamma   90.00
#
_symmetry.space_group_name_H-M   'P 1'
#
loop_
_entity.id
_entity.type
_entity.pdbx_description
1 polymer ?
#
loop_
_entity_poly.entity_id
_entity_poly.type
_entity_poly.pdbx_seq_one_letter_code
_entity_poly.pdbx_strand_id
1 'polypeptide(L)'
;MGIIFAITYGASFAALPAAIIHVLLYYGKDIWKQLTTSITEAMNEVHAKLMTKYLEVPEWWYTILFVINLFLACMVCHFGNLMPWYWMFLCVIISFVLLLPVGIIQATSNQQIGLNIITEFIAGVVMAGNPIPNITFKTYGYITQYQALLYLNDLKLGHYMKIPPRPMFFAQVISTIISCVISYIVSDYVMVSVKNICAEGNTVWGCPNIRVFFSSSVLWGVLGPTRMFIKNDISYYNLLWFFPLGAVLPVVAWLIAKKFPDQSWLYMIHTPIIWATLSNFIPAPAANYCTWFFVGILFNFVIRRYAFDWWERYNYILSSALDCGVAFSGLVIFLALQNQGIYFPTWWGSGGDYGDGCPLSNANYSGIFPDYPPS
;
A
#
# COMPACT_ATOMS: atom_id res chain seq x y z
N MET A 1 5.25 10.29 -21.69
CA MET A 1 5.43 9.77 -20.32
C MET A 1 6.86 10.09 -19.90
N GLY A 2 7.07 10.71 -18.74
CA GLY A 2 8.43 10.99 -18.25
C GLY A 2 9.19 9.69 -17.95
N ILE A 3 10.53 9.71 -18.01
CA ILE A 3 11.38 8.50 -17.83
C ILE A 3 11.16 7.87 -16.45
N ILE A 4 11.15 8.68 -15.39
CA ILE A 4 10.90 8.21 -14.02
C ILE A 4 9.54 7.52 -13.94
N PHE A 5 8.51 8.15 -14.52
CA PHE A 5 7.16 7.61 -14.54
C PHE A 5 7.12 6.26 -15.26
N ALA A 6 7.77 6.14 -16.44
CA ALA A 6 7.87 4.87 -17.17
C ALA A 6 8.57 3.77 -16.36
N ILE A 7 9.69 4.08 -15.69
CA ILE A 7 10.41 3.13 -14.84
C ILE A 7 9.56 2.69 -13.66
N THR A 8 8.85 3.62 -13.01
CA THR A 8 7.99 3.31 -11.87
C THR A 8 6.86 2.37 -12.27
N TYR A 9 6.17 2.61 -13.39
CA TYR A 9 5.14 1.67 -13.89
C TYR A 9 5.72 0.33 -14.31
N GLY A 10 6.87 0.31 -14.99
CA GLY A 10 7.59 -0.93 -15.29
C GLY A 10 7.89 -1.73 -14.04
N ALA A 11 8.43 -1.08 -13.00
CA ALA A 11 8.70 -1.71 -11.71
C ALA A 11 7.43 -2.24 -11.04
N SER A 12 6.31 -1.53 -11.12
CA SER A 12 5.01 -2.00 -10.63
C SER A 12 4.53 -3.26 -11.35
N PHE A 13 4.70 -3.35 -12.67
CA PHE A 13 4.37 -4.58 -13.43
C PHE A 13 5.27 -5.75 -13.05
N ALA A 14 6.53 -5.50 -12.72
CA ALA A 14 7.46 -6.53 -12.28
C ALA A 14 7.19 -7.01 -10.84
N ALA A 15 6.67 -6.14 -9.96
CA ALA A 15 6.56 -6.40 -8.53
C ALA A 15 5.66 -7.59 -8.17
N LEU A 16 4.48 -7.73 -8.79
CA LEU A 16 3.55 -8.83 -8.48
C LEU A 16 4.00 -10.19 -9.01
N PRO A 17 4.41 -10.35 -10.29
CA PRO A 17 5.00 -11.61 -10.75
C PRO A 17 6.21 -11.99 -9.91
N ALA A 18 7.05 -11.00 -9.55
CA ALA A 18 8.17 -11.22 -8.65
C ALA A 18 7.70 -11.75 -7.29
N ALA A 19 6.69 -11.13 -6.69
CA ALA A 19 6.12 -11.54 -5.40
C ALA A 19 5.61 -12.98 -5.43
N ILE A 20 4.79 -13.33 -6.43
CA ILE A 20 4.21 -14.67 -6.56
C ILE A 20 5.32 -15.70 -6.73
N ILE A 21 6.26 -15.49 -7.65
CA ILE A 21 7.31 -16.47 -7.92
C ILE A 21 8.31 -16.59 -6.77
N HIS A 22 8.67 -15.47 -6.13
CA HIS A 22 9.53 -15.49 -4.95
C HIS A 22 8.89 -16.30 -3.82
N VAL A 23 7.60 -16.08 -3.53
CA VAL A 23 6.88 -16.84 -2.49
C VAL A 23 6.79 -18.32 -2.84
N LEU A 24 6.46 -18.66 -4.09
CA LEU A 24 6.37 -20.06 -4.53
C LEU A 24 7.72 -20.78 -4.44
N LEU A 25 8.83 -20.13 -4.78
CA LEU A 25 10.16 -20.74 -4.78
C LEU A 25 10.77 -20.86 -3.37
N TYR A 26 10.67 -19.80 -2.57
CA TYR A 26 11.32 -19.75 -1.25
C TYR A 26 10.45 -20.39 -0.16
N TYR A 27 9.14 -20.13 -0.18
CA TYR A 27 8.22 -20.53 0.90
C TYR A 27 7.20 -21.60 0.46
N GLY A 28 7.17 -22.00 -0.81
CA GLY A 28 6.13 -22.93 -1.32
C GLY A 28 6.05 -24.27 -0.58
N LYS A 29 7.19 -24.82 -0.15
CA LYS A 29 7.22 -26.06 0.65
C LYS A 29 6.64 -25.85 2.05
N ASP A 30 6.97 -24.73 2.67
CA ASP A 30 6.48 -24.39 4.00
C ASP A 30 4.98 -24.10 3.97
N ILE A 31 4.51 -23.38 2.95
CA ILE A 31 3.07 -23.15 2.70
C ILE A 31 2.34 -24.49 2.56
N TRP A 32 2.85 -25.41 1.74
CA TRP A 32 2.21 -26.71 1.55
C TRP A 32 2.15 -27.50 2.86
N LYS A 33 3.27 -27.56 3.59
CA LYS A 33 3.33 -28.22 4.89
C LYS A 33 2.35 -27.59 5.88
N GLN A 34 2.25 -26.26 5.92
CA GLN A 34 1.40 -25.56 6.86
C GLN A 34 -0.08 -25.71 6.50
N LEU A 35 -0.43 -25.79 5.21
CA LEU A 35 -1.80 -26.11 4.77
C LEU A 35 -2.22 -27.53 5.17
N THR A 36 -1.30 -28.50 5.18
CA THR A 36 -1.63 -29.90 5.52
C THR A 36 -1.52 -30.22 7.02
N THR A 37 -0.75 -29.44 7.79
CA THR A 37 -0.34 -29.81 9.17
C THR A 37 -0.73 -28.76 10.23
N SER A 38 -1.35 -27.65 9.81
CA SER A 38 -1.64 -26.48 10.64
C SER A 38 -2.31 -26.79 11.98
N ILE A 39 -3.28 -27.70 12.01
CA ILE A 39 -4.06 -27.99 13.23
C ILE A 39 -3.19 -28.67 14.30
N THR A 40 -2.31 -29.60 13.90
CA THR A 40 -1.51 -30.40 14.85
C THR A 40 -0.25 -29.67 15.31
N GLU A 41 0.40 -28.90 14.42
CA GLU A 41 1.59 -28.11 14.77
C GLU A 41 1.24 -26.85 15.57
N ALA A 42 0.10 -26.19 15.29
CA ALA A 42 -0.34 -25.02 16.06
C ALA A 42 -0.56 -25.37 17.55
N MET A 43 -1.07 -26.56 17.86
CA MET A 43 -1.26 -27.00 19.25
C MET A 43 0.05 -27.22 20.03
N ASN A 44 1.21 -27.25 19.37
CA ASN A 44 2.51 -27.38 20.05
C ASN A 44 3.08 -26.04 20.51
N GLU A 45 2.60 -24.91 19.98
CA GLU A 45 3.04 -23.59 20.40
C GLU A 45 2.50 -23.20 21.79
N VAL A 46 3.36 -22.64 22.65
CA VAL A 46 2.98 -22.23 24.02
C VAL A 46 1.85 -21.22 24.01
N HIS A 47 1.87 -20.27 23.07
CA HIS A 47 0.81 -19.26 22.95
C HIS A 47 -0.53 -19.86 22.55
N ALA A 48 -0.53 -20.79 21.58
CA ALA A 48 -1.74 -21.48 21.16
C ALA A 48 -2.32 -22.34 22.30
N LYS A 49 -1.48 -23.05 23.06
CA LYS A 49 -1.90 -23.80 24.26
C LYS A 49 -2.57 -22.89 25.29
N LEU A 50 -1.98 -21.73 25.58
CA LEU A 50 -2.59 -20.76 26.50
C LEU A 50 -3.92 -20.21 25.97
N MET A 51 -4.06 -20.08 24.65
CA MET A 51 -5.28 -19.58 24.01
C MET A 51 -6.41 -20.60 23.96
N THR A 52 -6.15 -21.91 24.07
CA THR A 52 -7.19 -22.97 24.11
C THR A 52 -8.23 -22.78 25.23
N LYS A 53 -7.90 -22.01 26.28
CA LYS A 53 -8.84 -21.67 27.35
C LYS A 53 -10.00 -20.78 26.86
N TYR A 54 -9.77 -19.99 25.82
CA TYR A 54 -10.76 -19.06 25.29
C TYR A 54 -11.59 -19.72 24.19
N LEU A 55 -12.89 -19.43 24.18
CA LEU A 55 -13.77 -19.87 23.12
C LEU A 55 -13.43 -19.14 21.83
N GLU A 56 -13.12 -19.92 20.79
CA GLU A 56 -12.90 -19.41 19.46
C GLU A 56 -14.18 -18.76 18.89
N VAL A 57 -13.97 -17.85 17.94
CA VAL A 57 -15.07 -17.22 17.19
C VAL A 57 -15.56 -18.23 16.16
N PRO A 58 -16.85 -18.58 16.16
CA PRO A 58 -17.40 -19.47 15.14
C PRO A 58 -17.20 -18.88 13.74
N GLU A 59 -16.76 -19.71 12.78
CA GLU A 59 -16.52 -19.28 11.39
C GLU A 59 -17.75 -18.63 10.75
N TRP A 60 -18.96 -19.06 11.13
CA TRP A 60 -20.19 -18.50 10.61
C TRP A 60 -20.38 -17.01 10.92
N TRP A 61 -19.76 -16.45 11.98
CA TRP A 61 -19.79 -15.01 12.25
C TRP A 61 -19.10 -14.23 11.14
N TYR A 62 -17.92 -14.72 10.72
CA TYR A 62 -17.17 -14.15 9.60
C TYR A 62 -17.90 -14.33 8.27
N THR A 63 -18.47 -15.52 8.04
CA THR A 63 -19.23 -15.80 6.81
C THR A 63 -20.46 -14.89 6.68
N ILE A 64 -21.22 -14.69 7.76
CA ILE A 64 -22.37 -13.78 7.74
C ILE A 64 -21.93 -12.34 7.44
N LEU A 65 -20.89 -11.85 8.12
CA LEU A 65 -20.37 -10.51 7.86
C LEU A 65 -19.88 -10.36 6.41
N PHE A 66 -19.17 -11.36 5.90
CA PHE A 66 -18.69 -11.37 4.52
C PHE A 66 -19.85 -11.31 3.52
N VAL A 67 -20.87 -12.16 3.69
CA VAL A 67 -22.04 -12.20 2.79
C VAL A 67 -22.82 -10.89 2.84
N ILE A 68 -23.05 -10.33 4.03
CA ILE A 68 -23.76 -9.04 4.18
C ILE A 68 -22.98 -7.91 3.50
N ASN A 69 -21.66 -7.81 3.76
CA ASN A 69 -20.84 -6.75 3.17
C ASN A 69 -20.70 -6.91 1.65
N LEU A 70 -20.57 -8.14 1.15
CA LEU A 70 -20.52 -8.42 -0.28
C LEU A 70 -21.84 -8.03 -0.95
N PHE A 71 -22.98 -8.36 -0.34
CA PHE A 71 -24.30 -7.98 -0.84
C PHE A 71 -24.45 -6.45 -0.88
N LEU A 72 -24.09 -5.75 0.20
CA LEU A 72 -24.11 -4.28 0.24
C LEU A 72 -23.19 -3.67 -0.82
N ALA A 73 -21.98 -4.21 -1.01
CA ALA A 73 -21.05 -3.74 -2.04
C ALA A 73 -21.62 -3.90 -3.47
N CYS A 74 -22.25 -5.03 -3.76
CA CYS A 74 -22.94 -5.27 -5.04
C CYS A 74 -24.11 -4.29 -5.24
N MET A 75 -24.91 -4.06 -4.20
CA MET A 75 -26.03 -3.10 -4.23
C MET A 75 -25.54 -1.68 -4.51
N VAL A 76 -24.51 -1.21 -3.79
CA VAL A 76 -23.92 0.12 -4.01
C VAL A 76 -23.38 0.26 -5.43
N CYS A 77 -22.72 -0.77 -5.96
CA CYS A 77 -22.22 -0.74 -7.34
C CYS A 77 -23.35 -0.66 -8.37
N HIS A 78 -24.44 -1.41 -8.16
CA HIS A 78 -25.58 -1.44 -9.07
C HIS A 78 -26.40 -0.14 -9.02
N PHE A 79 -26.83 0.30 -7.83
CA PHE A 79 -27.65 1.50 -7.67
C PHE A 79 -26.88 2.80 -7.88
N GLY A 80 -25.58 2.79 -7.58
CA GLY A 80 -24.71 3.94 -7.79
C GLY A 80 -24.21 4.10 -9.23
N ASN A 81 -24.57 3.19 -10.16
CA ASN A 81 -24.02 3.13 -11.53
C ASN A 81 -22.48 3.20 -11.58
N LEU A 82 -21.81 2.69 -10.53
CA LEU A 82 -20.36 2.79 -10.39
C LEU A 82 -19.65 1.75 -11.27
N MET A 83 -20.12 0.51 -11.20
CA MET A 83 -19.53 -0.64 -11.87
C MET A 83 -20.59 -1.75 -11.98
N PRO A 84 -20.61 -2.55 -13.06
CA PRO A 84 -21.48 -3.73 -13.12
C PRO A 84 -21.19 -4.68 -11.94
N TRP A 85 -22.24 -5.09 -11.22
CA TRP A 85 -22.15 -5.80 -9.95
C TRP A 85 -21.35 -7.11 -10.03
N TYR A 86 -21.37 -7.81 -11.16
CA TYR A 86 -20.66 -9.07 -11.33
C TYR A 86 -19.13 -8.92 -11.30
N TRP A 87 -18.58 -7.75 -11.63
CA TRP A 87 -17.13 -7.48 -11.50
C TRP A 87 -16.67 -7.43 -10.04
N MET A 88 -17.58 -7.24 -9.09
CA MET A 88 -17.28 -7.33 -7.65
C MET A 88 -16.72 -8.70 -7.27
N PHE A 89 -17.25 -9.79 -7.84
CA PHE A 89 -16.73 -11.13 -7.57
C PHE A 89 -15.30 -11.30 -8.05
N LEU A 90 -14.95 -10.71 -9.20
CA LEU A 90 -13.59 -10.73 -9.70
C LEU A 90 -12.65 -9.96 -8.76
N CYS A 91 -13.06 -8.81 -8.23
CA CYS A 91 -12.28 -8.08 -7.21
C CYS A 91 -11.97 -8.98 -6.02
N VAL A 92 -13.00 -9.62 -5.44
CA VAL A 92 -12.86 -10.48 -4.26
C VAL A 92 -11.94 -11.67 -4.53
N ILE A 93 -12.06 -12.32 -5.70
CA ILE A 93 -11.19 -13.44 -6.08
C ILE A 93 -9.74 -12.97 -6.18
N ILE A 94 -9.48 -11.84 -6.84
CA ILE A 94 -8.12 -11.28 -6.97
C ILE A 94 -7.55 -10.96 -5.59
N SER A 95 -8.31 -10.27 -4.74
CA SER A 95 -7.89 -9.93 -3.37
C SER A 95 -7.58 -11.17 -2.55
N PHE A 96 -8.40 -12.22 -2.64
CA PHE A 96 -8.21 -13.47 -1.91
C PHE A 96 -6.95 -14.21 -2.35
N VAL A 97 -6.73 -14.35 -3.67
CA VAL A 97 -5.55 -15.04 -4.22
C VAL A 97 -4.26 -14.29 -3.88
N LEU A 98 -4.28 -12.96 -3.96
CA LEU A 98 -3.10 -12.14 -3.71
C LEU A 98 -2.83 -11.87 -2.23
N LEU A 99 -3.80 -12.14 -1.34
CA LEU A 99 -3.64 -12.00 0.10
C LEU A 99 -2.48 -12.84 0.64
N LEU A 100 -2.38 -14.11 0.22
CA LEU A 100 -1.35 -15.04 0.70
C LEU A 100 0.08 -14.61 0.31
N PRO A 101 0.42 -14.39 -0.98
CA PRO A 101 1.79 -14.03 -1.34
C PRO A 101 2.20 -12.67 -0.79
N VAL A 102 1.30 -11.67 -0.83
CA VAL A 102 1.61 -10.35 -0.29
C VAL A 102 1.73 -10.39 1.24
N GLY A 103 0.90 -11.20 1.91
CA GLY A 103 0.97 -11.39 3.35
C GLY A 103 2.26 -12.04 3.83
N ILE A 104 2.79 -13.03 3.09
CA ILE A 104 4.09 -13.65 3.42
C ILE A 104 5.24 -12.66 3.28
N ILE A 105 5.22 -11.84 2.22
CA ILE A 105 6.24 -10.80 2.04
C ILE A 105 6.14 -9.76 3.15
N GLN A 106 4.93 -9.28 3.46
CA GLN A 106 4.75 -8.35 4.57
C GLN A 106 5.18 -8.97 5.91
N ALA A 107 4.89 -10.25 6.16
CA ALA A 107 5.26 -10.91 7.41
C ALA A 107 6.78 -11.08 7.58
N THR A 108 7.53 -11.19 6.47
CA THR A 108 8.99 -11.39 6.48
C THR A 108 9.75 -10.08 6.43
N SER A 109 9.26 -9.09 5.68
CA SER A 109 9.99 -7.84 5.43
C SER A 109 9.34 -6.58 5.99
N ASN A 110 8.15 -6.71 6.60
CA ASN A 110 7.34 -5.58 7.06
C ASN A 110 7.06 -4.52 5.97
N GLN A 111 7.08 -4.92 4.70
CA GLN A 111 6.79 -4.05 3.55
C GLN A 111 5.56 -4.55 2.81
N GLN A 112 4.65 -3.64 2.52
CA GLN A 112 3.44 -3.95 1.78
C GLN A 112 3.61 -3.59 0.31
N ILE A 113 3.42 -4.57 -0.57
CA ILE A 113 3.51 -4.36 -2.01
C ILE A 113 2.18 -3.77 -2.50
N GLY A 114 2.24 -2.56 -3.05
CA GLY A 114 1.07 -1.87 -3.61
C GLY A 114 0.57 -2.53 -4.89
N LEU A 115 -0.62 -3.13 -4.86
CA LEU A 115 -1.25 -3.78 -6.03
C LEU A 115 -2.12 -2.83 -6.87
N ASN A 116 -2.17 -1.56 -6.47
CA ASN A 116 -2.98 -0.51 -7.07
C ASN A 116 -2.96 -0.51 -8.60
N ILE A 117 -1.78 -0.67 -9.19
CA ILE A 117 -1.57 -0.51 -10.63
C ILE A 117 -2.06 -1.74 -11.41
N ILE A 118 -2.03 -2.92 -10.81
CA ILE A 118 -2.43 -4.17 -11.49
C ILE A 118 -3.94 -4.34 -11.49
N THR A 119 -4.60 -3.98 -10.39
CA THR A 119 -6.07 -3.95 -10.36
C THR A 119 -6.61 -2.89 -11.33
N GLU A 120 -5.95 -1.73 -11.43
CA GLU A 120 -6.23 -0.72 -12.47
C GLU A 120 -5.93 -1.22 -13.89
N PHE A 121 -4.85 -1.97 -14.09
CA PHE A 121 -4.52 -2.55 -15.39
C PHE A 121 -5.61 -3.55 -15.84
N ILE A 122 -5.99 -4.48 -14.96
CA ILE A 122 -7.05 -5.47 -15.26
C ILE A 122 -8.37 -4.76 -15.55
N ALA A 123 -8.78 -3.83 -14.67
CA ALA A 123 -10.01 -3.07 -14.86
C ALA A 123 -9.98 -2.23 -16.13
N GLY A 124 -8.86 -1.61 -16.47
CA GLY A 124 -8.68 -0.84 -17.70
C GLY A 124 -8.72 -1.68 -18.98
N VAL A 125 -8.27 -2.95 -18.93
CA VAL A 125 -8.42 -3.89 -20.07
C VAL A 125 -9.89 -4.26 -20.25
N VAL A 126 -10.59 -4.54 -19.14
CA VAL A 126 -11.95 -5.08 -19.15
C VAL A 126 -13.01 -4.01 -19.39
N MET A 127 -12.86 -2.84 -18.75
CA MET A 127 -13.82 -1.73 -18.73
C MET A 127 -13.17 -0.44 -19.23
N ALA A 128 -12.55 -0.50 -20.41
CA ALA A 128 -11.90 0.65 -21.02
C ALA A 128 -12.91 1.78 -21.35
N GLY A 129 -12.47 3.03 -21.17
CA GLY A 129 -13.19 4.25 -21.56
C GLY A 129 -13.87 4.99 -20.39
N ASN A 130 -14.10 4.34 -19.25
CA ASN A 130 -14.76 4.95 -18.09
C ASN A 130 -13.85 4.93 -16.83
N PRO A 131 -13.58 6.08 -16.20
CA PRO A 131 -12.69 6.15 -15.04
C PRO A 131 -13.36 5.68 -13.74
N ILE A 132 -14.68 5.87 -13.60
CA ILE A 132 -15.43 5.53 -12.37
C ILE A 132 -15.37 4.01 -12.09
N PRO A 133 -15.71 3.12 -13.04
CA PRO A 133 -15.60 1.67 -12.80
C PRO A 133 -14.17 1.23 -12.46
N ASN A 134 -13.17 1.85 -13.08
CA ASN A 134 -11.76 1.54 -12.82
C ASN A 134 -11.34 1.88 -11.38
N ILE A 135 -11.71 3.07 -10.90
CA ILE A 135 -11.50 3.45 -9.50
C ILE A 135 -12.22 2.51 -8.56
N THR A 136 -13.49 2.20 -8.83
CA THR A 136 -14.29 1.32 -7.97
C THR A 136 -13.65 -0.07 -7.89
N PHE A 137 -13.22 -0.63 -9.03
CA PHE A 137 -12.53 -1.91 -9.08
C PHE A 137 -11.23 -1.89 -8.27
N LYS A 138 -10.40 -0.85 -8.44
CA LYS A 138 -9.18 -0.67 -7.66
C LYS A 138 -9.45 -0.62 -6.16
N THR A 139 -10.42 0.17 -5.73
CA THR A 139 -10.80 0.32 -4.32
C THR A 139 -11.19 -1.03 -3.73
N TYR A 140 -12.09 -1.77 -4.37
CA TYR A 140 -12.52 -3.07 -3.88
C TYR A 140 -11.50 -4.20 -4.07
N GLY A 141 -10.56 -4.10 -5.02
CA GLY A 141 -9.53 -5.12 -5.24
C GLY A 141 -8.30 -4.94 -4.33
N TYR A 142 -7.82 -3.70 -4.18
CA TYR A 142 -6.61 -3.41 -3.41
C TYR A 142 -6.89 -3.13 -1.94
N ILE A 143 -7.87 -2.26 -1.61
CA ILE A 143 -8.08 -1.82 -0.22
C ILE A 143 -8.61 -2.97 0.62
N THR A 144 -9.44 -3.85 0.08
CA THR A 144 -9.91 -5.05 0.77
C THR A 144 -8.76 -5.95 1.21
N GLN A 145 -7.78 -6.18 0.33
CA GLN A 145 -6.59 -6.94 0.66
C GLN A 145 -5.72 -6.22 1.70
N TYR A 146 -5.51 -4.91 1.54
CA TYR A 146 -4.77 -4.09 2.50
C TYR A 146 -5.40 -4.17 3.91
N GLN A 147 -6.72 -4.03 4.01
CA GLN A 147 -7.45 -4.12 5.27
C GLN A 147 -7.43 -5.55 5.84
N ALA A 148 -7.49 -6.58 4.99
CA ALA A 148 -7.36 -7.97 5.44
C ALA A 148 -5.98 -8.24 6.07
N LEU A 149 -4.90 -7.64 5.54
CA LEU A 149 -3.56 -7.77 6.12
C LEU A 149 -3.41 -7.04 7.45
N LEU A 150 -4.02 -5.85 7.59
CA LEU A 150 -4.08 -5.15 8.87
C LEU A 150 -4.88 -5.93 9.90
N TYR A 151 -6.02 -6.49 9.49
CA TYR A 151 -6.84 -7.35 10.34
C TYR A 151 -6.07 -8.58 10.85
N LEU A 152 -5.28 -9.23 9.99
CA LEU A 152 -4.41 -10.33 10.38
C LEU A 152 -3.31 -9.90 11.37
N ASN A 153 -2.76 -8.69 11.22
CA ASN A 153 -1.79 -8.13 12.15
C ASN A 153 -2.41 -7.96 13.54
N ASP A 154 -3.62 -7.40 13.62
CA ASP A 154 -4.37 -7.21 14.86
C ASP A 154 -4.70 -8.54 15.54
N LEU A 155 -5.12 -9.55 14.78
CA LEU A 155 -5.37 -10.90 15.31
C LEU A 155 -4.11 -11.51 15.91
N LYS A 156 -2.96 -11.34 15.23
CA LYS A 156 -1.68 -11.83 15.73
C LYS A 156 -1.26 -11.11 17.01
N LEU A 157 -1.42 -9.79 17.06
CA LEU A 157 -1.18 -9.00 18.26
C LEU A 157 -2.11 -9.45 19.40
N GLY A 158 -3.40 -9.64 19.14
CA GLY A 158 -4.38 -10.12 20.11
C GLY A 158 -4.02 -11.50 20.66
N HIS A 159 -3.56 -12.41 19.80
CA HIS A 159 -3.06 -13.74 20.18
C HIS A 159 -1.82 -13.64 21.10
N TYR A 160 -0.87 -12.73 20.81
CA TYR A 160 0.29 -12.50 21.66
C TYR A 160 -0.04 -11.81 22.98
N MET A 161 -1.05 -10.95 23.02
CA MET A 161 -1.53 -10.26 24.21
C MET A 161 -2.51 -11.09 25.05
N LYS A 162 -2.88 -12.30 24.57
CA LYS A 162 -3.84 -13.21 25.22
C LYS A 162 -5.23 -12.57 25.39
N ILE A 163 -5.63 -11.77 24.41
CA ILE A 163 -6.96 -11.17 24.38
C ILE A 163 -7.96 -12.22 23.88
N PRO A 164 -9.10 -12.43 24.57
CA PRO A 164 -10.11 -13.39 24.15
C PRO A 164 -10.62 -13.09 22.72
N PRO A 165 -10.77 -14.09 21.83
CA PRO A 165 -11.11 -13.86 20.41
C PRO A 165 -12.48 -13.21 20.16
N ARG A 166 -13.51 -13.60 20.92
CA ARG A 166 -14.88 -13.06 20.77
C ARG A 166 -14.99 -11.54 21.04
N PRO A 167 -14.51 -11.01 22.17
CA PRO A 167 -14.52 -9.56 22.38
C PRO A 167 -13.58 -8.84 21.42
N MET A 168 -12.48 -9.45 20.97
CA MET A 168 -11.64 -8.87 19.91
C MET A 168 -12.44 -8.66 18.62
N PHE A 169 -13.20 -9.67 18.19
CA PHE A 169 -14.08 -9.58 17.02
C PHE A 169 -15.10 -8.44 17.16
N PHE A 170 -15.83 -8.37 18.28
CA PHE A 170 -16.81 -7.30 18.48
C PHE A 170 -16.16 -5.92 18.55
N ALA A 171 -15.01 -5.78 19.20
CA ALA A 171 -14.27 -4.53 19.24
C ALA A 171 -13.90 -4.06 17.81
N GLN A 172 -13.37 -4.96 16.97
CA GLN A 172 -13.02 -4.63 15.59
C GLN A 172 -14.24 -4.26 14.74
N VAL A 173 -15.36 -4.98 14.86
CA VAL A 173 -16.60 -4.67 14.13
C VAL A 173 -17.18 -3.31 14.57
N ILE A 174 -17.22 -3.04 15.87
CA ILE A 174 -17.74 -1.75 16.38
C ILE A 174 -16.82 -0.60 15.98
N SER A 175 -15.50 -0.76 16.13
CA SER A 175 -14.51 0.25 15.75
C SER A 175 -14.55 0.56 14.26
N THR A 176 -14.73 -0.44 13.39
CA THR A 176 -14.84 -0.22 11.95
C THR A 176 -16.11 0.55 11.58
N ILE A 177 -17.26 0.24 12.19
CA ILE A 177 -18.51 1.00 11.99
C ILE A 177 -18.32 2.46 12.41
N ILE A 178 -17.75 2.70 13.60
CA ILE A 178 -17.49 4.06 14.10
C ILE A 178 -16.52 4.80 13.18
N SER A 179 -15.43 4.14 12.76
CA SER A 179 -14.43 4.73 11.86
C SER A 179 -15.02 5.10 10.51
N CYS A 180 -15.87 4.26 9.92
CA CYS A 180 -16.57 4.56 8.65
C CYS A 180 -17.46 5.80 8.78
N VAL A 181 -18.25 5.90 9.85
CA VAL A 181 -19.16 7.03 10.09
C VAL A 181 -18.37 8.33 10.29
N ILE A 182 -17.36 8.33 11.17
CA ILE A 182 -16.54 9.51 11.43
C ILE A 182 -15.80 9.93 10.16
N SER A 183 -15.20 9.00 9.43
CA SER A 183 -14.47 9.30 8.19
C SER A 183 -15.37 9.93 7.13
N TYR A 184 -16.62 9.46 7.01
CA TYR A 184 -17.62 10.06 6.11
C TYR A 184 -17.98 11.48 6.53
N ILE A 185 -18.31 11.69 7.81
CA ILE A 185 -18.68 13.02 8.35
C ILE A 185 -17.55 14.03 8.16
N VAL A 186 -16.31 13.63 8.48
CA VAL A 186 -15.15 14.51 8.33
C VAL A 186 -14.91 14.83 6.85
N SER A 187 -15.04 13.85 5.96
CA SER A 187 -14.87 14.08 4.52
C SER A 187 -15.91 15.07 3.98
N ASP A 188 -17.18 14.90 4.37
CA ASP A 188 -18.27 15.81 3.99
C ASP A 188 -18.06 17.22 4.56
N TYR A 189 -17.72 17.32 5.85
CA TYR A 189 -17.42 18.59 6.52
C TYR A 189 -16.30 19.36 5.83
N VAL A 190 -15.21 18.67 5.49
CA VAL A 190 -14.05 19.25 4.82
C VAL A 190 -14.44 19.77 3.43
N MET A 191 -15.21 19.00 2.65
CA MET A 191 -15.70 19.43 1.32
C MET A 191 -16.61 20.66 1.36
N VAL A 192 -17.44 20.82 2.40
CA VAL A 192 -18.37 21.97 2.52
C VAL A 192 -17.71 23.20 3.14
N SER A 193 -16.82 23.01 4.12
CA SER A 193 -16.30 24.11 4.95
C SER A 193 -15.07 24.78 4.33
N VAL A 194 -14.22 24.05 3.63
CA VAL A 194 -12.97 24.58 3.08
C VAL A 194 -13.18 24.94 1.60
N LYS A 195 -13.23 26.24 1.31
CA LYS A 195 -13.30 26.75 -0.06
C LYS A 195 -11.99 26.44 -0.82
N ASN A 196 -12.10 26.08 -2.10
CA ASN A 196 -10.96 25.78 -2.97
C ASN A 196 -10.04 24.66 -2.44
N ILE A 197 -10.65 23.59 -1.92
CA ILE A 197 -9.95 22.34 -1.62
C ILE A 197 -9.31 21.78 -2.89
N CYS A 198 -8.08 21.29 -2.77
CA CYS A 198 -7.30 20.73 -3.86
C CYS A 198 -7.10 21.68 -5.05
N ALA A 199 -7.36 22.99 -4.93
CA ALA A 199 -7.15 23.96 -5.99
C ALA A 199 -5.65 24.31 -6.17
N GLU A 200 -5.27 24.71 -7.38
CA GLU A 200 -3.89 25.08 -7.71
C GLU A 200 -3.55 26.40 -6.99
N GLY A 201 -2.47 26.39 -6.20
CA GLY A 201 -2.06 27.51 -5.34
C GLY A 201 -2.43 27.38 -3.86
N ASN A 202 -3.27 26.40 -3.47
CA ASN A 202 -3.53 26.12 -2.06
C ASN A 202 -2.50 25.14 -1.50
N THR A 203 -1.42 25.67 -0.93
CA THR A 203 -0.31 24.87 -0.37
C THR A 203 -0.72 24.03 0.85
N VAL A 204 -1.76 24.46 1.57
CA VAL A 204 -2.25 23.77 2.78
C VAL A 204 -3.14 22.59 2.42
N TRP A 205 -4.02 22.75 1.43
CA TRP A 205 -4.99 21.74 1.00
C TRP A 205 -4.72 21.23 -0.42
N GLY A 206 -3.46 20.99 -0.78
CA GLY A 206 -3.04 20.60 -2.14
C GLY A 206 -3.45 19.18 -2.60
N CYS A 207 -3.93 18.33 -1.69
CA CYS A 207 -4.44 16.98 -1.95
C CYS A 207 -3.59 16.09 -2.91
N PRO A 208 -2.27 15.93 -2.67
CA PRO A 208 -1.38 15.25 -3.61
C PRO A 208 -1.82 13.80 -3.89
N ASN A 209 -2.19 13.04 -2.85
CA ASN A 209 -2.64 11.66 -3.01
C ASN A 209 -3.93 11.53 -3.84
N ILE A 210 -4.89 12.44 -3.66
CA ILE A 210 -6.16 12.44 -4.41
C ILE A 210 -5.89 12.82 -5.88
N ARG A 211 -5.00 13.79 -6.14
CA ARG A 211 -4.60 14.16 -7.51
C ARG A 211 -3.91 13.01 -8.24
N VAL A 212 -3.03 12.27 -7.57
CA VAL A 212 -2.40 11.06 -8.13
C VAL A 212 -3.45 9.99 -8.41
N PHE A 213 -4.41 9.80 -7.50
CA PHE A 213 -5.49 8.83 -7.66
C PHE A 213 -6.44 9.19 -8.82
N PHE A 214 -6.75 10.48 -9.00
CA PHE A 214 -7.49 10.97 -10.15
C PHE A 214 -6.70 10.79 -11.45
N SER A 215 -5.43 11.20 -11.46
CA SER A 215 -4.57 11.08 -12.65
C SER A 215 -4.38 9.63 -13.08
N SER A 216 -4.24 8.69 -12.12
CA SER A 216 -4.17 7.26 -12.42
C SER A 216 -5.46 6.73 -13.03
N SER A 217 -6.62 7.22 -12.56
CA SER A 217 -7.92 6.82 -13.12
C SER A 217 -8.13 7.26 -14.57
N VAL A 218 -7.61 8.42 -14.95
CA VAL A 218 -7.66 8.91 -16.33
C VAL A 218 -6.74 8.05 -17.21
N LEU A 219 -5.54 7.75 -16.72
CA LEU A 219 -4.56 6.92 -17.42
C LEU A 219 -5.08 5.49 -17.66
N TRP A 220 -5.55 4.84 -16.61
CA TRP A 220 -5.93 3.43 -16.64
C TRP A 220 -7.38 3.19 -17.04
N GLY A 221 -8.29 4.10 -16.69
CA GLY A 221 -9.71 3.97 -16.99
C GLY A 221 -10.11 4.57 -18.34
N VAL A 222 -9.75 5.83 -18.60
CA VAL A 222 -10.18 6.54 -19.84
C VAL A 222 -9.35 6.12 -21.04
N LEU A 223 -8.02 6.27 -20.97
CA LEU A 223 -7.13 5.88 -22.08
C LEU A 223 -7.08 4.36 -22.23
N GLY A 224 -6.96 3.67 -21.10
CA GLY A 224 -6.90 2.23 -21.02
C GLY A 224 -5.54 1.64 -21.42
N PRO A 225 -5.12 0.53 -20.80
CA PRO A 225 -3.91 -0.21 -21.15
C PRO A 225 -3.85 -0.61 -22.62
N THR A 226 -5.01 -0.89 -23.23
CA THR A 226 -5.10 -1.37 -24.61
C THR A 226 -4.58 -0.35 -25.61
N ARG A 227 -4.85 0.95 -25.41
CA ARG A 227 -4.31 2.02 -26.28
C ARG A 227 -2.89 2.41 -25.93
N MET A 228 -2.51 2.32 -24.66
CA MET A 228 -1.18 2.73 -24.19
C MET A 228 -0.08 1.70 -24.49
N PHE A 229 -0.37 0.41 -24.26
CA PHE A 229 0.62 -0.65 -24.26
C PHE A 229 0.40 -1.70 -25.37
N ILE A 230 -0.84 -1.93 -25.83
CA ILE A 230 -1.16 -3.05 -26.72
C ILE A 230 -1.32 -2.62 -28.18
N LYS A 231 -1.93 -1.46 -28.43
CA LYS A 231 -2.15 -0.92 -29.77
C LYS A 231 -1.03 0.06 -30.15
N ASN A 232 -0.57 0.01 -31.40
CA ASN A 232 0.61 0.75 -31.91
C ASN A 232 0.50 2.29 -31.88
N ASP A 233 -0.58 2.87 -31.37
CA ASP A 233 -0.81 4.32 -31.41
C ASP A 233 0.11 5.10 -30.44
N ILE A 234 0.54 4.51 -29.31
CA ILE A 234 1.19 5.27 -28.20
C ILE A 234 2.54 4.67 -27.72
N SER A 235 2.99 3.53 -28.26
CA SER A 235 4.38 3.02 -28.18
C SER A 235 5.00 2.77 -26.78
N TYR A 236 4.23 2.41 -25.73
CA TYR A 236 4.80 1.92 -24.45
C TYR A 236 4.86 0.40 -24.31
N TYR A 237 4.65 -0.35 -25.40
CA TYR A 237 4.66 -1.83 -25.40
C TYR A 237 5.88 -2.43 -24.68
N ASN A 238 7.05 -1.80 -24.82
CA ASN A 238 8.29 -2.28 -24.19
C ASN A 238 8.22 -2.36 -22.66
N LEU A 239 7.34 -1.59 -21.99
CA LEU A 239 7.17 -1.69 -20.54
C LEU A 239 6.49 -2.99 -20.12
N LEU A 240 5.74 -3.67 -21.00
CA LEU A 240 5.15 -4.96 -20.68
C LEU A 240 6.21 -6.06 -20.49
N TRP A 241 7.43 -5.90 -21.01
CA TRP A 241 8.54 -6.80 -20.74
C TRP A 241 8.97 -6.84 -19.28
N PHE A 242 8.53 -5.88 -18.45
CA PHE A 242 8.75 -5.94 -17.02
C PHE A 242 7.94 -7.05 -16.34
N PHE A 243 6.81 -7.51 -16.90
CA PHE A 243 6.09 -8.68 -16.37
C PHE A 243 6.95 -9.96 -16.39
N PRO A 244 7.48 -10.42 -17.54
CA PRO A 244 8.36 -11.58 -17.57
C PRO A 244 9.69 -11.31 -16.86
N LEU A 245 10.25 -10.09 -16.92
CA LEU A 245 11.46 -9.75 -16.17
C LEU A 245 11.25 -9.92 -14.66
N GLY A 246 10.14 -9.41 -14.12
CA GLY A 246 9.75 -9.57 -12.73
C GLY A 246 9.55 -11.04 -12.36
N ALA A 247 9.06 -11.86 -13.29
CA ALA A 247 8.92 -13.29 -13.08
C ALA A 247 10.27 -14.05 -13.08
N VAL A 248 11.19 -13.69 -13.98
CA VAL A 248 12.47 -14.39 -14.18
C VAL A 248 13.50 -14.04 -13.11
N LEU A 249 13.57 -12.79 -12.66
CA LEU A 249 14.61 -12.37 -11.72
C LEU A 249 14.61 -13.13 -10.37
N PRO A 250 13.46 -13.39 -9.70
CA PRO A 250 13.45 -14.23 -8.51
C PRO A 250 13.92 -15.66 -8.78
N VAL A 251 13.64 -16.21 -9.97
CA VAL A 251 14.13 -17.55 -10.37
C VAL A 251 15.66 -17.52 -10.48
N VAL A 252 16.22 -16.50 -11.13
CA VAL A 252 17.66 -16.33 -11.27
C VAL A 252 18.32 -16.16 -9.89
N ALA A 253 17.77 -15.30 -9.04
CA ALA A 253 18.26 -15.11 -7.66
C ALA A 253 18.23 -16.41 -6.85
N TRP A 254 17.15 -17.17 -6.96
CA TRP A 254 17.00 -18.47 -6.31
C TRP A 254 18.00 -19.51 -6.81
N LEU A 255 18.22 -19.59 -8.13
CA LEU A 255 19.21 -20.50 -8.73
C LEU A 255 20.64 -20.15 -8.29
N ILE A 256 20.96 -18.86 -8.20
CA ILE A 256 22.25 -18.39 -7.69
C ILE A 256 22.42 -18.77 -6.22
N ALA A 257 21.40 -18.52 -5.38
CA ALA A 257 21.41 -18.92 -3.97
C ALA A 257 21.56 -20.44 -3.78
N LYS A 258 20.96 -21.24 -4.67
CA LYS A 258 21.10 -22.70 -4.66
C LYS A 258 22.49 -23.18 -5.11
N LYS A 259 23.13 -22.48 -6.04
CA LYS A 259 24.48 -22.81 -6.55
C LYS A 259 25.57 -22.44 -5.55
N PHE A 260 25.37 -21.39 -4.75
CA PHE A 260 26.32 -20.92 -3.73
C PHE A 260 25.71 -21.03 -2.33
N PRO A 261 25.53 -22.25 -1.78
CA PRO A 261 24.91 -22.46 -0.49
C PRO A 261 25.72 -21.85 0.68
N ASP A 262 27.04 -21.67 0.51
CA ASP A 262 27.92 -21.13 1.54
C ASP A 262 27.67 -19.63 1.83
N GLN A 263 26.95 -18.93 0.94
CA GLN A 263 26.69 -17.50 1.02
C GLN A 263 25.25 -17.24 1.47
N SER A 264 25.03 -17.24 2.79
CA SER A 264 23.69 -17.09 3.39
C SER A 264 22.98 -15.77 3.03
N TRP A 265 23.72 -14.71 2.71
CA TRP A 265 23.16 -13.42 2.30
C TRP A 265 22.40 -13.47 0.96
N LEU A 266 22.71 -14.42 0.08
CA LEU A 266 22.01 -14.58 -1.21
C LEU A 266 20.55 -14.99 -1.03
N TYR A 267 20.24 -15.73 0.05
CA TYR A 267 18.87 -16.07 0.39
C TYR A 267 18.08 -14.88 0.98
N MET A 268 18.77 -13.82 1.44
CA MET A 268 18.14 -12.60 1.98
C MET A 268 17.77 -11.59 0.88
N ILE A 269 18.11 -11.85 -0.38
CA ILE A 269 17.76 -10.96 -1.50
C ILE A 269 16.29 -11.13 -1.84
N HIS A 270 15.48 -10.17 -1.40
CA HIS A 270 14.06 -10.11 -1.73
C HIS A 270 13.83 -9.28 -3.00
N THR A 271 13.84 -9.95 -4.16
CA THR A 271 13.53 -9.35 -5.47
C THR A 271 12.19 -8.58 -5.50
N PRO A 272 11.09 -9.06 -4.88
CA PRO A 272 9.82 -8.33 -4.90
C PRO A 272 9.89 -6.96 -4.22
N ILE A 273 10.69 -6.85 -3.16
CA ILE A 273 10.85 -5.60 -2.40
C ILE A 273 11.62 -4.58 -3.22
N ILE A 274 12.66 -5.01 -3.93
CA ILE A 274 13.43 -4.14 -4.83
C ILE A 274 12.48 -3.49 -5.83
N TRP A 275 11.64 -4.29 -6.51
CA TRP A 275 10.65 -3.77 -7.45
C TRP A 275 9.58 -2.88 -6.78
N ALA A 276 9.11 -3.26 -5.59
CA ALA A 276 8.14 -2.47 -4.84
C ALA A 276 8.69 -1.09 -4.44
N THR A 277 9.96 -0.99 -4.01
CA THR A 277 10.59 0.29 -3.71
C THR A 277 10.74 1.13 -4.98
N LEU A 278 11.12 0.54 -6.12
CA LEU A 278 11.16 1.25 -7.41
C LEU A 278 9.78 1.74 -7.88
N SER A 279 8.70 1.08 -7.45
CA SER A 279 7.33 1.45 -7.81
C SER A 279 6.75 2.64 -7.04
N ASN A 280 7.38 3.07 -5.94
CA ASN A 280 6.89 4.17 -5.10
C ASN A 280 7.57 5.52 -5.39
N PHE A 281 8.40 5.63 -6.44
CA PHE A 281 9.21 6.83 -6.69
C PHE A 281 8.42 8.10 -7.00
N ILE A 282 7.28 8.00 -7.69
CA ILE A 282 6.51 9.17 -8.15
C ILE A 282 5.82 9.97 -7.02
N PRO A 283 5.20 9.36 -5.99
CA PRO A 283 4.48 10.13 -4.97
C PRO A 283 5.36 10.84 -3.93
N ALA A 284 6.64 10.48 -3.79
CA ALA A 284 7.49 11.05 -2.74
C ALA A 284 8.53 12.03 -3.33
N PRO A 285 8.67 13.24 -2.76
CA PRO A 285 9.76 14.15 -3.08
C PRO A 285 11.12 13.44 -3.04
N ALA A 286 12.01 13.78 -3.97
CA ALA A 286 13.33 13.15 -4.06
C ALA A 286 14.12 13.21 -2.74
N ALA A 287 13.90 14.27 -1.95
CA ALA A 287 14.50 14.44 -0.63
C ALA A 287 14.15 13.30 0.35
N ASN A 288 12.93 12.76 0.27
CA ASN A 288 12.46 11.71 1.19
C ASN A 288 13.23 10.40 1.00
N TYR A 289 13.57 10.03 -0.24
CA TYR A 289 14.35 8.83 -0.49
C TYR A 289 15.77 8.92 0.06
N CYS A 290 16.42 10.07 -0.12
CA CYS A 290 17.75 10.32 0.42
C CYS A 290 17.75 10.28 1.96
N THR A 291 16.74 10.90 2.60
CA THR A 291 16.63 10.90 4.07
C THR A 291 16.30 9.51 4.61
N TRP A 292 15.37 8.76 4.00
CA TRP A 292 15.07 7.39 4.39
C TRP A 292 16.29 6.47 4.26
N PHE A 293 17.06 6.62 3.18
CA PHE A 293 18.30 5.87 2.98
C PHE A 293 19.34 6.20 4.05
N PHE A 294 19.54 7.49 4.33
CA PHE A 294 20.48 7.94 5.36
C PHE A 294 20.09 7.46 6.76
N VAL A 295 18.83 7.67 7.16
CA VAL A 295 18.31 7.21 8.46
C VAL A 295 18.37 5.68 8.53
N GLY A 296 18.05 4.98 7.44
CA GLY A 296 18.16 3.53 7.33
C GLY A 296 19.58 3.03 7.60
N ILE A 297 20.60 3.63 6.99
CA ILE A 297 22.01 3.29 7.23
C ILE A 297 22.41 3.64 8.66
N LEU A 298 22.05 4.82 9.14
CA LEU A 298 22.44 5.26 10.47
C LEU A 298 21.92 4.29 11.55
N PHE A 299 20.65 3.94 11.52
CA PHE A 299 20.06 3.06 12.54
C PHE A 299 20.34 1.58 12.31
N ASN A 300 20.22 1.09 11.06
CA ASN A 300 20.32 -0.35 10.79
C ASN A 300 21.74 -0.83 10.49
N PHE A 301 22.67 0.04 10.09
CA PHE A 301 24.07 -0.33 9.81
C PHE A 301 25.02 0.22 10.87
N VAL A 302 24.99 1.53 11.17
CA VAL A 302 25.93 2.14 12.11
C VAL A 302 25.56 1.80 13.56
N ILE A 303 24.38 2.21 14.02
CA ILE A 303 23.96 2.02 15.41
C ILE A 303 23.85 0.52 15.74
N ARG A 304 23.30 -0.29 14.84
CA ARG A 304 23.26 -1.76 15.02
C ARG A 304 24.65 -2.39 15.18
N ARG A 305 25.70 -1.86 14.55
CA ARG A 305 27.06 -2.41 14.62
C ARG A 305 27.86 -1.91 15.82
N TYR A 306 27.69 -0.66 16.21
CA TYR A 306 28.46 -0.03 17.30
C TYR A 306 27.74 -0.05 18.66
N ALA A 307 26.41 -0.12 18.69
CA ALA A 307 25.58 -0.06 19.90
C ALA A 307 24.38 -1.02 19.81
N PHE A 308 24.67 -2.31 19.64
CA PHE A 308 23.66 -3.36 19.44
C PHE A 308 22.66 -3.44 20.61
N ASP A 309 23.13 -3.38 21.86
CA ASP A 309 22.27 -3.49 23.06
C ASP A 309 21.20 -2.39 23.12
N TRP A 310 21.56 -1.17 22.70
CA TRP A 310 20.60 -0.08 22.63
C TRP A 310 19.61 -0.28 21.48
N TRP A 311 20.12 -0.71 20.31
CA TRP A 311 19.31 -0.94 19.12
C TRP A 311 18.23 -1.99 19.35
N GLU A 312 18.59 -3.14 19.93
CA GLU A 312 17.66 -4.23 20.20
C GLU A 312 16.52 -3.80 21.13
N ARG A 313 16.83 -2.97 22.14
CA ARG A 313 15.87 -2.60 23.19
C ARG A 313 15.00 -1.40 22.85
N TYR A 314 15.55 -0.39 22.17
CA TYR A 314 14.91 0.91 22.05
C TYR A 314 14.58 1.34 20.62
N ASN A 315 15.21 0.77 19.59
CA ASN A 315 15.03 1.26 18.21
C ASN A 315 13.57 1.21 17.74
N TYR A 316 12.87 0.09 18.01
CA TYR A 316 11.45 -0.04 17.65
C TYR A 316 10.55 0.90 18.46
N ILE A 317 10.85 1.11 19.75
CA ILE A 317 10.09 2.03 20.61
C ILE A 317 10.28 3.47 20.12
N LEU A 318 11.49 3.85 19.74
CA LEU A 318 11.78 5.17 19.18
C LEU A 318 11.04 5.39 17.86
N SER A 319 11.04 4.39 16.96
CA SER A 319 10.27 4.46 15.71
C SER A 319 8.79 4.72 15.98
N SER A 320 8.17 3.94 16.86
CA SER A 320 6.75 4.14 17.22
C SER A 320 6.50 5.49 17.89
N ALA A 321 7.43 5.97 18.71
CA ALA A 321 7.32 7.28 19.37
C ALA A 321 7.39 8.44 18.36
N LEU A 322 8.24 8.33 17.33
CA LEU A 322 8.33 9.32 16.26
C LEU A 322 7.04 9.37 15.44
N ASP A 323 6.48 8.21 15.06
CA ASP A 323 5.21 8.14 14.32
C ASP A 323 4.05 8.75 15.12
N CYS A 324 3.91 8.38 16.40
CA CYS A 324 2.92 8.98 17.29
C CYS A 324 3.15 10.48 17.50
N GLY A 325 4.40 10.91 17.60
CA GLY A 325 4.77 12.32 17.78
C GLY A 325 4.37 13.19 16.60
N VAL A 326 4.58 12.70 15.36
CA VAL A 326 4.13 13.39 14.14
C VAL A 326 2.61 13.47 14.10
N ALA A 327 1.89 12.40 14.41
CA ALA A 327 0.43 12.41 14.42
C ALA A 327 -0.14 13.39 15.47
N PHE A 328 0.39 13.38 16.69
CA PHE A 328 -0.06 14.27 17.77
C PHE A 328 0.28 15.73 17.48
N SER A 329 1.50 16.01 17.01
CA SER A 329 1.90 17.37 16.63
C SER A 329 1.06 17.91 15.47
N GLY A 330 0.75 17.07 14.47
CA GLY A 330 -0.16 17.43 13.38
C GLY A 330 -1.55 17.85 13.87
N LEU A 331 -2.15 17.09 14.80
CA LEU A 331 -3.43 17.43 15.40
C LEU A 331 -3.39 18.76 16.16
N VAL A 332 -2.34 18.96 16.97
CA VAL A 332 -2.16 20.20 17.75
C VAL A 332 -1.96 21.40 16.83
N ILE A 333 -1.12 21.29 15.80
CA ILE A 333 -0.88 22.35 14.81
C ILE A 333 -2.17 22.68 14.06
N PHE A 334 -2.93 21.66 13.65
CA PHE A 334 -4.20 21.86 12.94
C PHE A 334 -5.21 22.62 13.80
N LEU A 335 -5.47 22.15 15.03
CA LEU A 335 -6.49 22.72 15.90
C LEU A 335 -6.09 24.09 16.48
N ALA A 336 -4.83 24.27 16.85
CA ALA A 336 -4.36 25.48 17.53
C ALA A 336 -3.99 26.62 16.56
N LEU A 337 -3.43 26.30 15.39
CA LEU A 337 -2.88 27.29 14.46
C LEU A 337 -3.66 27.35 13.15
N GLN A 338 -3.71 26.25 12.39
CA GLN A 338 -4.25 26.26 11.02
C GLN A 338 -5.75 26.60 10.99
N ASN A 339 -6.53 26.13 11.96
CA ASN A 339 -7.96 26.45 12.07
C ASN A 339 -8.23 27.93 12.39
N GLN A 340 -7.25 28.64 12.98
CA GLN A 340 -7.33 30.07 13.28
C GLN A 340 -6.69 30.93 12.17
N GLY A 341 -6.26 30.32 11.06
CA GLY A 341 -5.57 31.02 9.96
C GLY A 341 -4.16 31.50 10.33
N ILE A 342 -3.56 30.97 11.40
CA ILE A 342 -2.20 31.31 11.80
C ILE A 342 -1.26 30.33 11.10
N TYR A 343 -0.49 30.85 10.15
CA TYR A 343 0.48 30.08 9.39
C TYR A 343 1.90 30.32 9.90
N PHE A 344 2.72 29.27 9.85
CA PHE A 344 4.13 29.39 10.22
C PHE A 344 4.85 30.32 9.24
N PRO A 345 5.76 31.21 9.70
CA PRO A 345 6.49 32.10 8.82
C PRO A 345 7.34 31.29 7.82
N THR A 346 7.40 31.76 6.58
CA THR A 346 8.28 31.20 5.56
C THR A 346 9.73 31.46 5.95
N TRP A 347 10.52 30.40 6.11
CA TRP A 347 11.94 30.48 6.41
C TRP A 347 12.72 29.50 5.53
N TRP A 348 14.05 29.58 5.56
CA TRP A 348 14.93 28.81 4.66
C TRP A 348 14.71 27.28 4.72
N GLY A 349 14.24 26.74 5.85
CA GLY A 349 13.92 25.32 6.03
C GLY A 349 12.45 24.95 5.78
N SER A 350 11.55 25.90 5.54
CA SER A 350 10.14 25.61 5.17
C SER A 350 9.93 25.46 3.66
N GLY A 351 11.02 25.55 2.88
CA GLY A 351 10.98 25.38 1.43
C GLY A 351 10.35 26.53 0.64
N GLY A 352 10.06 27.68 1.27
CA GLY A 352 9.44 28.85 0.63
C GLY A 352 8.09 28.54 -0.02
N ASP A 353 7.76 29.22 -1.14
CA ASP A 353 6.52 29.00 -1.91
C ASP A 353 6.42 27.58 -2.52
N TYR A 354 7.54 26.85 -2.59
CA TYR A 354 7.63 25.54 -3.23
C TYR A 354 7.62 24.36 -2.24
N GLY A 355 7.52 24.61 -0.92
CA GLY A 355 7.41 23.60 0.15
C GLY A 355 8.64 22.72 0.39
N ASP A 356 9.35 22.35 -0.67
CA ASP A 356 10.51 21.45 -0.67
C ASP A 356 11.86 22.18 -0.82
N GLY A 357 11.84 23.53 -0.99
CA GLY A 357 13.06 24.32 -1.18
C GLY A 357 13.77 24.07 -2.50
N CYS A 358 13.16 23.28 -3.40
CA CYS A 358 13.68 22.96 -4.72
C CYS A 358 12.80 23.61 -5.79
N PRO A 359 13.20 24.77 -6.36
CA PRO A 359 12.39 25.48 -7.35
C PRO A 359 12.17 24.65 -8.62
N LEU A 360 13.06 23.71 -8.94
CA LEU A 360 12.95 22.83 -10.11
C LEU A 360 12.06 21.58 -9.88
N SER A 361 11.50 21.39 -8.68
CA SER A 361 10.64 20.23 -8.38
C SER A 361 9.45 20.10 -9.34
N ASN A 362 8.91 21.24 -9.78
CA ASN A 362 7.79 21.32 -10.72
C ASN A 362 8.21 21.52 -12.19
N ALA A 363 9.51 21.65 -12.47
CA ALA A 363 9.99 21.86 -13.83
C ALA A 363 10.04 20.52 -14.60
N ASN A 364 9.70 20.55 -15.88
CA ASN A 364 9.84 19.37 -16.73
C ASN A 364 11.33 19.06 -17.02
N TYR A 365 11.60 17.95 -17.73
CA TYR A 365 12.98 17.53 -18.05
C TYR A 365 13.81 18.58 -18.82
N SER A 366 13.14 19.54 -19.47
CA SER A 366 13.75 20.67 -20.18
C SER A 366 13.92 21.93 -19.31
N GLY A 367 13.62 21.86 -18.01
CA GLY A 367 13.70 23.01 -17.10
C GLY A 367 12.59 24.04 -17.30
N ILE A 368 11.56 23.70 -18.08
CA ILE A 368 10.41 24.56 -18.37
C ILE A 368 9.33 24.27 -17.33
N PHE A 369 8.90 25.30 -16.63
CA PHE A 369 7.74 25.24 -15.76
C PHE A 369 6.49 25.06 -16.64
N PRO A 370 5.53 24.21 -16.26
CA PRO A 370 4.25 24.19 -16.95
C PRO A 370 3.67 25.60 -16.90
N ASP A 371 3.55 26.25 -18.06
CA ASP A 371 2.83 27.51 -18.22
C ASP A 371 1.37 27.22 -17.85
N TYR A 372 1.00 27.47 -16.60
CA TYR A 372 -0.41 27.58 -16.27
C TYR A 372 -0.92 28.86 -16.94
N PRO A 373 -1.98 28.79 -17.77
CA PRO A 373 -2.60 30.01 -18.26
C PRO A 373 -3.03 30.84 -17.05
N PRO A 374 -2.82 32.17 -17.06
CA PRO A 374 -3.41 33.02 -16.04
C PRO A 374 -4.94 32.94 -16.14
N SER A 375 -5.56 32.87 -14.95
CA SER A 375 -6.98 32.96 -14.59
C SER A 375 -7.84 31.70 -14.71
#